data_AF-A0AAC9IQE0-F1
#
_entry.id   AF-A0AAC9IQE0-F1
#
_cell.length_a   1.000
_cell.length_b   1.000
_cell.length_c   1.000
_cell.angle_alpha   90.00
_cell.angle_beta   90.00
_cell.angle_gamma   90.00
#
_symmetry.space_group_name_H-M   'P 1'
#
loop_
_entity.id
_entity.type
_entity.pdbx_description
1 polymer ?
#
loop_
_entity_poly.entity_id
_entity_poly.type
_entity_poly.pdbx_seq_one_letter_code
_entity_poly.pdbx_strand_id
1 'polypeptide(L)'
;MKSFLVCLLLSVSTLATAQKVVFKKGKVLYDKTPIANVEEVKGVYTISTLDNEPVVIADPRIADGQKFYVRVTLPEDKEKVVLVRPTHKKWSMSKSKIVIDEFTFGIYKIFTPTGLDKEAAKAIMTYDDSETRAMLEVNRKAYVDTEEYVKGFSSQNWVFNDLGEFGRNEKGSFVSYGKVKRYKDNGGINIVYDISVYDNTTRSYILVGKWNEKRDRMFVLNNGEAYMLPDVYSAPTLSLDMDKVAKAMVYLVKK
;
A
#
# COMPACT_ATOMS: atom_id res chain seq x y z
N MET A 1 44.76 -35.42 15.94
CA MET A 1 43.62 -34.62 16.45
C MET A 1 43.14 -33.50 15.52
N LYS A 2 43.91 -33.02 14.52
CA LYS A 2 43.43 -31.99 13.57
C LYS A 2 42.43 -32.51 12.52
N SER A 3 42.54 -33.78 12.13
CA SER A 3 41.67 -34.42 11.13
C SER A 3 40.24 -34.70 11.64
N PHE A 4 40.05 -34.86 12.95
CA PHE A 4 38.73 -35.13 13.54
C PHE A 4 37.85 -33.87 13.60
N LEU A 5 38.46 -32.69 13.83
CA LEU A 5 37.74 -31.40 13.85
C LEU A 5 37.23 -31.01 12.45
N VAL A 6 37.99 -31.33 11.40
CA VAL A 6 37.63 -31.03 10.01
C VAL A 6 36.45 -31.90 9.55
N CYS A 7 36.40 -33.18 9.95
CA CYS A 7 35.24 -34.03 9.69
C CYS A 7 33.98 -33.57 10.45
N LEU A 8 34.12 -33.06 11.69
CA LEU A 8 33.00 -32.51 12.46
C LEU A 8 32.47 -31.19 11.86
N LEU A 9 33.36 -30.32 11.38
CA LEU A 9 32.98 -29.07 10.70
C LEU A 9 32.32 -29.33 9.34
N LEU A 10 32.78 -30.35 8.60
CA LEU A 10 32.17 -30.74 7.33
C LEU A 10 30.80 -31.40 7.54
N SER A 11 30.62 -32.25 8.55
CA SER A 11 29.33 -32.89 8.84
C SER A 11 28.29 -31.93 9.42
N VAL A 12 28.71 -30.90 10.16
CA VAL A 12 27.81 -29.81 10.60
C VAL A 12 27.48 -28.85 9.46
N SER A 13 28.37 -28.67 8.47
CA SER A 13 28.11 -27.81 7.31
C SER A 13 27.16 -28.41 6.27
N THR A 14 26.95 -29.74 6.26
CA THR A 14 26.07 -30.41 5.28
C THR A 14 24.60 -30.48 5.66
N LEU A 15 24.22 -30.09 6.89
CA LEU A 15 22.82 -30.15 7.35
C LEU A 15 22.07 -28.81 7.31
N ALA A 16 22.72 -27.75 6.84
CA ALA A 16 22.01 -26.55 6.41
C ALA A 16 21.45 -26.74 4.99
N THR A 17 20.59 -27.74 4.78
CA THR A 17 19.73 -27.78 3.61
C THR A 17 18.79 -26.58 3.70
N ALA A 18 19.19 -25.47 3.09
CA ALA A 18 18.30 -24.35 2.83
C ALA A 18 17.08 -24.91 2.10
N GLN A 19 15.95 -24.96 2.78
CA GLN A 19 14.66 -25.41 2.25
C GLN A 19 14.34 -24.58 1.00
N LYS A 20 14.67 -25.10 -0.19
CA LYS A 20 14.73 -24.28 -1.39
C LYS A 20 13.43 -24.46 -2.17
N VAL A 21 12.35 -23.89 -1.65
CA VAL A 21 11.14 -23.70 -2.44
C VAL A 21 11.46 -22.66 -3.52
N VAL A 22 11.39 -23.07 -4.79
CA VAL A 22 11.72 -22.21 -5.94
C VAL A 22 10.55 -22.19 -6.91
N PHE A 23 10.20 -21.00 -7.38
CA PHE A 23 9.28 -20.85 -8.49
C PHE A 23 10.03 -20.84 -9.83
N LYS A 24 9.67 -21.73 -10.75
CA LYS A 24 10.27 -21.80 -12.09
C LYS A 24 9.25 -22.27 -13.13
N LYS A 25 9.05 -21.46 -14.19
CA LYS A 25 8.21 -21.80 -15.36
C LYS A 25 6.80 -22.33 -14.97
N GLY A 26 6.09 -21.62 -14.09
CA GLY A 26 4.73 -22.02 -13.69
C GLY A 26 4.68 -23.23 -12.75
N LYS A 27 5.80 -23.62 -12.13
CA LYS A 27 5.86 -24.70 -11.15
C LYS A 27 6.54 -24.26 -9.87
N VAL A 28 6.09 -24.82 -8.75
CA VAL A 28 6.79 -24.76 -7.46
C VAL A 28 7.65 -26.00 -7.34
N LEU A 29 8.93 -25.80 -7.08
CA LEU A 29 9.90 -26.86 -6.88
C LEU A 29 10.29 -26.89 -5.40
N TYR A 30 10.22 -28.07 -4.77
CA TYR A 30 10.81 -28.34 -3.47
C TYR A 30 12.06 -29.17 -3.68
N ASP A 31 13.23 -28.63 -3.33
CA ASP A 31 14.53 -29.29 -3.57
C ASP A 31 14.71 -29.79 -5.01
N LYS A 32 14.27 -28.96 -5.98
CA LYS A 32 14.25 -29.21 -7.44
C LYS A 32 13.19 -30.18 -7.94
N THR A 33 12.44 -30.84 -7.05
CA THR A 33 11.31 -31.69 -7.41
C THR A 33 10.04 -30.84 -7.57
N PRO A 34 9.32 -30.93 -8.70
CA PRO A 34 8.03 -30.26 -8.84
C PRO A 34 7.03 -30.79 -7.80
N ILE A 35 6.37 -29.89 -7.09
CA ILE A 35 5.35 -30.22 -6.07
C ILE A 35 3.99 -29.59 -6.34
N ALA A 36 3.93 -28.53 -7.14
CA ALA A 36 2.71 -27.83 -7.47
C ALA A 36 2.84 -27.08 -8.80
N ASN A 37 1.70 -26.86 -9.46
CA ASN A 37 1.58 -25.98 -10.61
C ASN A 37 1.07 -24.61 -10.15
N VAL A 38 1.44 -23.56 -10.88
CA VAL A 38 0.99 -22.19 -10.66
C VAL A 38 0.62 -21.58 -12.00
N GLU A 39 -0.63 -21.18 -12.12
CA GLU A 39 -1.15 -20.47 -13.27
C GLU A 39 -1.38 -19.00 -12.91
N GLU A 40 -0.92 -18.08 -13.77
CA GLU A 40 -1.19 -16.65 -13.63
C GLU A 40 -2.20 -16.21 -14.69
N VAL A 41 -3.36 -15.71 -14.26
CA VAL A 41 -4.38 -15.12 -15.12
C VAL A 41 -4.72 -13.73 -14.62
N LYS A 42 -4.43 -12.70 -15.44
CA LYS A 42 -4.70 -11.29 -15.11
C LYS A 42 -4.13 -10.86 -13.74
N GLY A 43 -2.97 -11.40 -13.35
CA GLY A 43 -2.31 -11.12 -12.07
C GLY A 43 -2.89 -11.82 -10.85
N VAL A 44 -3.82 -12.76 -11.05
CA VAL A 44 -4.32 -13.70 -10.03
C VAL A 44 -3.60 -15.03 -10.24
N TYR A 45 -3.15 -15.64 -9.14
CA TYR A 45 -2.34 -16.85 -9.13
C TYR A 45 -3.16 -18.03 -8.59
N THR A 46 -3.37 -19.05 -9.42
CA THR A 46 -3.97 -20.31 -9.00
C THR A 46 -2.86 -21.31 -8.71
N ILE A 47 -2.79 -21.79 -7.47
CA ILE A 47 -1.87 -22.85 -7.04
C ILE A 47 -2.64 -24.16 -7.03
N SER A 48 -2.15 -25.13 -7.79
CA SER A 48 -2.79 -26.43 -7.97
C SER A 48 -1.82 -27.58 -7.74
N THR A 49 -2.36 -28.78 -7.49
CA THR A 49 -1.60 -30.01 -7.47
C THR A 49 -0.96 -30.28 -8.85
N LEU A 50 -0.04 -31.24 -8.93
CA LEU A 50 0.55 -31.62 -10.22
C LEU A 50 -0.47 -32.15 -11.23
N ASP A 51 -1.59 -32.69 -10.73
CA ASP A 51 -2.74 -33.16 -11.50
C ASP A 51 -3.72 -32.03 -11.87
N ASN A 52 -3.34 -30.77 -11.61
CA ASN A 52 -4.12 -29.55 -11.87
C ASN A 52 -5.39 -29.40 -11.04
N GLU A 53 -5.48 -30.04 -9.88
CA GLU A 53 -6.54 -29.76 -8.91
C GLU A 53 -6.23 -28.43 -8.19
N PRO A 54 -7.05 -27.39 -8.32
CA PRO A 54 -6.79 -26.10 -7.68
C PRO A 54 -6.94 -26.22 -6.16
N VAL A 55 -6.01 -25.62 -5.41
CA VAL A 55 -6.01 -25.66 -3.93
C VAL A 55 -6.17 -24.25 -3.37
N VAL A 56 -5.46 -23.27 -3.92
CA VAL A 56 -5.52 -21.87 -3.46
C VAL A 56 -5.50 -20.92 -4.63
N ILE A 57 -6.33 -19.88 -4.57
CA ILE A 57 -6.32 -18.76 -5.50
C ILE A 57 -5.86 -17.52 -4.74
N ALA A 58 -4.77 -16.89 -5.19
CA ALA A 58 -4.11 -15.78 -4.54
C ALA A 58 -4.04 -14.55 -5.45
N ASP A 59 -4.59 -13.44 -4.99
CA ASP A 59 -4.61 -12.13 -5.66
C ASP A 59 -3.76 -11.13 -4.87
N PRO A 60 -2.47 -10.94 -5.22
CA PRO A 60 -1.58 -10.01 -4.56
C PRO A 60 -1.91 -8.56 -4.92
N ARG A 61 -2.09 -7.74 -3.90
CA ARG A 61 -2.46 -6.32 -3.99
C ARG A 61 -1.49 -5.44 -3.22
N ILE A 62 -1.41 -4.19 -3.65
CA ILE A 62 -0.63 -3.12 -3.03
C ILE A 62 -1.61 -2.07 -2.53
N ALA A 63 -1.67 -1.86 -1.22
CA ALA A 63 -2.33 -0.74 -0.57
C ALA A 63 -1.33 0.42 -0.40
N ASP A 64 -1.71 1.59 -0.89
CA ASP A 64 -1.06 2.89 -0.65
C ASP A 64 0.44 2.92 -0.98
N GLY A 65 0.83 2.27 -2.08
CA GLY A 65 2.21 2.17 -2.54
C GLY A 65 3.09 1.26 -1.68
N GLN A 66 2.90 1.22 -0.35
CA GLN A 66 3.87 0.62 0.59
C GLN A 66 3.39 -0.67 1.27
N LYS A 67 2.08 -0.91 1.41
CA LYS A 67 1.54 -2.08 2.11
C LYS A 67 1.13 -3.17 1.12
N PHE A 68 1.53 -4.42 1.35
CA PHE A 68 1.15 -5.55 0.49
C PHE A 68 0.23 -6.47 1.26
N TYR A 69 -0.83 -6.91 0.57
CA TYR A 69 -1.71 -7.95 1.07
C TYR A 69 -2.03 -8.93 -0.05
N VAL A 70 -2.36 -10.16 0.32
CA VAL A 70 -2.80 -11.19 -0.61
C VAL A 70 -4.24 -11.53 -0.27
N ARG A 71 -5.15 -11.34 -1.23
CA ARG A 71 -6.50 -11.89 -1.11
C ARG A 71 -6.45 -13.35 -1.49
N VAL A 72 -6.83 -14.22 -0.57
CA VAL A 72 -6.80 -15.66 -0.74
C VAL A 72 -8.23 -16.18 -0.75
N THR A 73 -8.53 -17.13 -1.62
CA THR A 73 -9.78 -17.90 -1.61
C THR A 73 -9.48 -19.33 -1.99
N LEU A 74 -10.32 -20.24 -1.53
CA LEU A 74 -10.34 -21.59 -2.07
C LEU A 74 -11.25 -21.62 -3.32
N PRO A 75 -11.10 -22.60 -4.22
CA PRO A 75 -11.90 -22.68 -5.46
C PRO A 75 -13.40 -22.84 -5.22
N GLU A 76 -13.79 -23.46 -4.11
CA GLU A 76 -15.20 -23.69 -3.75
C GLU A 76 -15.79 -22.55 -2.90
N ASP A 77 -14.94 -21.68 -2.35
CA ASP A 77 -15.34 -20.60 -1.48
C ASP A 77 -15.66 -19.33 -2.26
N LYS A 78 -16.67 -18.60 -1.77
CA LYS A 78 -17.01 -17.26 -2.27
C LYS A 78 -16.30 -16.16 -1.49
N GLU A 79 -15.99 -16.44 -0.24
CA GLU A 79 -15.35 -15.49 0.65
C GLU A 79 -13.84 -15.49 0.39
N LYS A 80 -13.28 -14.29 0.28
CA LYS A 80 -11.83 -14.10 0.20
C LYS A 80 -11.37 -13.72 1.59
N VAL A 81 -10.22 -14.22 2.03
CA VAL A 81 -9.51 -13.76 3.23
C VAL A 81 -8.35 -12.86 2.83
N VAL A 82 -8.03 -11.86 3.64
CA VAL A 82 -6.92 -10.92 3.42
C VAL A 82 -5.74 -11.30 4.32
N LEU A 83 -4.69 -11.87 3.72
CA LEU A 83 -3.44 -12.12 4.40
C LEU A 83 -2.49 -10.92 4.27
N VAL A 84 -1.96 -10.44 5.40
CA VAL A 84 -0.99 -9.33 5.44
C VAL A 84 0.42 -9.88 5.61
N ARG A 85 1.36 -9.30 4.86
CA ARG A 85 2.77 -9.69 4.92
C ARG A 85 3.57 -8.85 5.91
N PRO A 86 4.54 -9.45 6.63
CA PRO A 86 5.60 -8.69 7.29
C PRO A 86 6.33 -7.79 6.28
N THR A 87 6.63 -6.57 6.71
CA THR A 87 7.08 -5.42 5.89
C THR A 87 8.52 -5.52 5.36
N HIS A 88 9.24 -6.63 5.56
CA HIS A 88 10.65 -6.69 5.21
C HIS A 88 10.91 -7.03 3.74
N LYS A 89 11.50 -6.08 3.00
CA LYS A 89 12.21 -6.23 1.70
C LYS A 89 11.47 -6.99 0.58
N LYS A 90 10.17 -6.73 0.41
CA LYS A 90 9.38 -7.34 -0.68
C LYS A 90 9.10 -6.42 -1.88
N TRP A 91 9.45 -5.13 -1.79
CA TRP A 91 9.14 -4.13 -2.82
C TRP A 91 9.81 -4.38 -4.18
N SER A 92 10.99 -4.99 -4.19
CA SER A 92 11.69 -5.35 -5.44
C SER A 92 11.36 -6.75 -5.95
N MET A 93 10.42 -7.46 -5.32
CA MET A 93 10.04 -8.81 -5.73
C MET A 93 8.84 -8.79 -6.67
N SER A 94 8.82 -9.72 -7.64
CA SER A 94 7.65 -9.93 -8.47
C SER A 94 6.45 -10.37 -7.63
N LYS A 95 5.23 -10.06 -8.10
CA LYS A 95 3.98 -10.50 -7.46
C LYS A 95 3.91 -12.02 -7.27
N SER A 96 4.41 -12.78 -8.25
CA SER A 96 4.53 -14.24 -8.15
C SER A 96 5.42 -14.67 -6.99
N LYS A 97 6.63 -14.10 -6.87
CA LYS A 97 7.53 -14.39 -5.75
C LYS A 97 6.92 -13.99 -4.42
N ILE A 98 6.15 -12.90 -4.41
CA ILE A 98 5.38 -12.51 -3.23
C ILE A 98 4.43 -13.66 -2.85
N VAL A 99 3.53 -14.07 -3.73
CA VAL A 99 2.59 -15.16 -3.44
C VAL A 99 3.31 -16.43 -2.95
N ILE A 100 4.38 -16.86 -3.62
CA ILE A 100 5.11 -18.08 -3.23
C ILE A 100 5.78 -17.95 -1.86
N ASP A 101 6.41 -16.81 -1.56
CA ASP A 101 7.01 -16.59 -0.24
C ASP A 101 5.95 -16.65 0.88
N GLU A 102 4.66 -16.44 0.58
CA GLU A 102 3.60 -16.38 1.60
C GLU A 102 3.32 -17.77 2.10
N PHE A 103 3.14 -18.63 1.13
CA PHE A 103 2.85 -20.03 1.29
C PHE A 103 4.10 -20.87 1.63
N THR A 104 5.28 -20.25 1.62
CA THR A 104 6.55 -20.86 2.06
C THR A 104 6.95 -20.43 3.47
N PHE A 105 6.89 -19.13 3.76
CA PHE A 105 7.46 -18.54 4.98
C PHE A 105 6.44 -17.81 5.86
N GLY A 106 5.22 -17.59 5.38
CA GLY A 106 4.15 -16.96 6.12
C GLY A 106 3.53 -17.88 7.17
N ILE A 107 2.36 -17.47 7.68
CA ILE A 107 1.64 -18.18 8.74
C ILE A 107 1.17 -19.55 8.24
N TYR A 108 0.63 -19.59 7.01
CA TYR A 108 0.06 -20.80 6.41
C TYR A 108 1.00 -21.36 5.35
N LYS A 109 1.84 -22.31 5.75
CA LYS A 109 2.79 -22.98 4.86
C LYS A 109 2.14 -24.15 4.14
N ILE A 110 1.67 -23.93 2.92
CA ILE A 110 0.98 -24.99 2.16
C ILE A 110 1.93 -25.85 1.33
N PHE A 111 3.18 -25.41 1.10
CA PHE A 111 4.16 -26.18 0.34
C PHE A 111 4.90 -27.17 1.22
N THR A 112 4.80 -28.46 0.90
CA THR A 112 5.48 -29.56 1.60
C THR A 112 6.40 -30.31 0.63
N PRO A 113 7.34 -31.13 1.15
CA PRO A 113 8.18 -31.96 0.28
C PRO A 113 7.41 -32.88 -0.67
N THR A 114 6.18 -33.28 -0.28
CA THR A 114 5.37 -34.26 -1.01
C THR A 114 4.25 -33.64 -1.84
N GLY A 115 4.02 -32.32 -1.76
CA GLY A 115 2.94 -31.65 -2.49
C GLY A 115 2.37 -30.45 -1.77
N LEU A 116 1.05 -30.29 -1.88
CA LEU A 116 0.29 -29.23 -1.22
C LEU A 116 -0.42 -29.76 0.03
N ASP A 117 -0.25 -29.07 1.16
CA ASP A 117 -1.03 -29.30 2.37
C ASP A 117 -2.40 -28.63 2.24
N LYS A 118 -3.42 -29.44 1.94
CA LYS A 118 -4.81 -28.98 1.77
C LYS A 118 -5.44 -28.53 3.09
N GLU A 119 -5.00 -29.07 4.23
CA GLU A 119 -5.55 -28.68 5.54
C GLU A 119 -4.99 -27.32 5.96
N ALA A 120 -3.69 -27.08 5.74
CA ALA A 120 -3.11 -25.75 5.89
C ALA A 120 -3.78 -24.71 4.97
N ALA A 121 -4.13 -25.10 3.74
CA ALA A 121 -4.88 -24.24 2.83
C ALA A 121 -6.28 -23.91 3.35
N LYS A 122 -7.02 -24.90 3.85
CA LYS A 122 -8.34 -24.68 4.47
C LYS A 122 -8.27 -23.78 5.70
N ALA A 123 -7.24 -23.93 6.53
CA ALA A 123 -7.05 -23.13 7.72
C ALA A 123 -6.90 -21.62 7.43
N ILE A 124 -6.46 -21.24 6.23
CA ILE A 124 -6.39 -19.83 5.80
C ILE A 124 -7.76 -19.16 5.92
N MET A 125 -8.84 -19.87 5.59
CA MET A 125 -10.19 -19.33 5.55
C MET A 125 -10.73 -18.95 6.94
N THR A 126 -10.03 -19.38 8.00
CA THR A 126 -10.37 -19.06 9.39
C THR A 126 -9.55 -17.90 9.97
N TYR A 127 -8.66 -17.30 9.17
CA TYR A 127 -7.84 -16.17 9.60
C TYR A 127 -8.72 -14.93 9.83
N ASP A 128 -8.63 -14.36 11.03
CA ASP A 128 -9.30 -13.10 11.35
C ASP A 128 -8.58 -11.93 10.65
N ASP A 129 -9.22 -11.41 9.60
CA ASP A 129 -8.75 -10.27 8.83
C ASP A 129 -9.57 -8.99 9.07
N SER A 130 -10.39 -8.97 10.13
CA SER A 130 -11.31 -7.87 10.44
C SER A 130 -10.62 -6.51 10.56
N GLU A 131 -9.53 -6.43 11.30
CA GLU A 131 -8.72 -5.20 11.45
C GLU A 131 -8.16 -4.73 10.10
N THR A 132 -7.65 -5.67 9.30
CA THR A 132 -7.07 -5.36 7.99
C THR A 132 -8.14 -4.85 7.03
N ARG A 133 -9.32 -5.48 7.03
CA ARG A 133 -10.47 -5.01 6.23
C ARG A 133 -10.92 -3.63 6.63
N ALA A 134 -11.03 -3.36 7.94
CA ALA A 134 -11.40 -2.05 8.45
C ALA A 134 -10.41 -0.97 7.96
N MET A 135 -9.10 -1.24 8.05
CA MET A 135 -8.07 -0.33 7.52
C MET A 135 -8.22 -0.13 6.00
N LEU A 136 -8.39 -1.20 5.22
CA LEU A 136 -8.55 -1.09 3.75
C LEU A 136 -9.79 -0.31 3.36
N GLU A 137 -10.89 -0.46 4.11
CA GLU A 137 -12.13 0.26 3.87
C GLU A 137 -12.00 1.75 4.22
N VAL A 138 -11.35 2.08 5.34
CA VAL A 138 -11.03 3.47 5.70
C VAL A 138 -10.20 4.14 4.60
N ASN A 139 -9.16 3.46 4.11
CA ASN A 139 -8.36 3.96 2.99
C ASN A 139 -9.20 4.15 1.73
N ARG A 140 -9.99 3.14 1.34
CA ARG A 140 -10.86 3.20 0.15
C ARG A 140 -11.81 4.40 0.23
N LYS A 141 -12.41 4.63 1.40
CA LYS A 141 -13.26 5.78 1.64
C LYS A 141 -12.48 7.09 1.48
N ALA A 142 -11.30 7.21 2.09
CA ALA A 142 -10.44 8.39 1.94
C ALA A 142 -10.09 8.70 0.48
N TYR A 143 -9.86 7.68 -0.35
CA TYR A 143 -9.65 7.85 -1.80
C TYR A 143 -10.87 8.45 -2.49
N VAL A 144 -12.06 7.87 -2.26
CA VAL A 144 -13.31 8.34 -2.86
C VAL A 144 -13.61 9.78 -2.42
N ASP A 145 -13.55 10.04 -1.10
CA ASP A 145 -13.81 11.35 -0.51
C ASP A 145 -12.84 12.40 -1.09
N THR A 146 -11.55 12.06 -1.26
CA THR A 146 -10.56 12.98 -1.84
C THR A 146 -10.88 13.33 -3.30
N GLU A 147 -11.30 12.36 -4.12
CA GLU A 147 -11.73 12.65 -5.51
C GLU A 147 -12.97 13.56 -5.54
N GLU A 148 -13.90 13.39 -4.59
CA GLU A 148 -15.05 14.29 -4.45
C GLU A 148 -14.62 15.70 -4.06
N TYR A 149 -13.67 15.86 -3.13
CA TYR A 149 -13.13 17.16 -2.75
C TYR A 149 -12.42 17.85 -3.92
N VAL A 150 -11.67 17.11 -4.72
CA VAL A 150 -11.01 17.64 -5.94
C VAL A 150 -12.03 18.09 -6.99
N LYS A 151 -13.15 17.36 -7.15
CA LYS A 151 -14.26 17.81 -7.98
C LYS A 151 -14.90 19.09 -7.42
N GLY A 152 -15.08 19.15 -6.10
CA GLY A 152 -15.60 20.32 -5.40
C GLY A 152 -14.72 21.57 -5.56
N PHE A 153 -13.39 21.41 -5.49
CA PHE A 153 -12.43 22.47 -5.81
C PHE A 153 -12.68 23.04 -7.21
N SER A 154 -12.82 22.14 -8.19
CA SER A 154 -12.97 22.49 -9.60
C SER A 154 -14.33 23.14 -9.89
N SER A 155 -15.41 22.64 -9.30
CA SER A 155 -16.76 23.20 -9.49
C SER A 155 -16.92 24.60 -8.88
N GLN A 156 -16.12 24.92 -7.86
CA GLN A 156 -16.06 26.24 -7.24
C GLN A 156 -15.08 27.20 -7.95
N ASN A 157 -14.52 26.82 -9.11
CA ASN A 157 -13.60 27.61 -9.92
C ASN A 157 -12.37 28.13 -9.14
N TRP A 158 -11.91 27.38 -8.14
CA TRP A 158 -10.64 27.69 -7.49
C TRP A 158 -9.48 27.39 -8.43
N VAL A 159 -8.46 28.23 -8.41
CA VAL A 159 -7.22 28.07 -9.18
C VAL A 159 -6.02 28.37 -8.30
N PHE A 160 -4.86 27.80 -8.65
CA PHE A 160 -3.59 28.17 -8.05
C PHE A 160 -2.82 29.13 -8.95
N ASN A 161 -2.00 30.00 -8.35
CA ASN A 161 -0.97 30.74 -9.06
C ASN A 161 0.43 30.16 -8.79
N ASP A 162 1.44 30.65 -9.52
CA ASP A 162 2.83 30.17 -9.42
C ASP A 162 3.48 30.45 -8.05
N LEU A 163 2.91 31.37 -7.26
CA LEU A 163 3.38 31.69 -5.90
C LEU A 163 2.81 30.76 -4.83
N GLY A 164 1.99 29.78 -5.23
CA GLY A 164 1.34 28.82 -4.35
C GLY A 164 0.07 29.33 -3.68
N GLU A 165 -0.46 30.46 -4.14
CA GLU A 165 -1.71 31.01 -3.64
C GLU A 165 -2.90 30.34 -4.31
N PHE A 166 -3.99 30.18 -3.56
CA PHE A 166 -5.26 29.76 -4.12
C PHE A 166 -6.23 30.92 -4.13
N GLY A 167 -7.02 31.00 -5.20
CA GLY A 167 -7.90 32.12 -5.43
C GLY A 167 -8.83 31.92 -6.61
N ARG A 168 -9.41 33.02 -7.08
CA ARG A 168 -10.31 33.05 -8.24
C ARG A 168 -9.91 34.18 -9.18
N ASN A 169 -10.18 33.96 -10.46
CA ASN A 169 -10.06 35.02 -11.46
C ASN A 169 -11.35 35.85 -11.45
N GLU A 170 -11.29 37.04 -10.87
CA GLU A 170 -12.41 37.97 -10.74
C GLU A 170 -12.11 39.22 -11.56
N LYS A 171 -13.01 39.60 -12.47
CA LYS A 171 -12.87 40.82 -13.33
C LYS A 171 -11.52 40.90 -14.07
N GLY A 172 -10.98 39.75 -14.49
CA GLY A 172 -9.71 39.67 -15.23
C GLY A 172 -8.45 39.73 -14.35
N SER A 173 -8.58 39.70 -13.02
CA SER A 173 -7.45 39.67 -12.08
C SER A 173 -7.58 38.51 -11.10
N PHE A 174 -6.45 37.96 -10.67
CA PHE A 174 -6.43 36.93 -9.64
C PHE A 174 -6.65 37.57 -8.26
N VAL A 175 -7.68 37.11 -7.55
CA VAL A 175 -7.95 37.48 -6.16
C VAL A 175 -7.51 36.32 -5.26
N SER A 176 -6.51 36.59 -4.41
CA SER A 176 -5.93 35.63 -3.48
C SER A 176 -6.81 35.46 -2.25
N TYR A 177 -7.16 34.22 -1.90
CA TYR A 177 -7.94 33.88 -0.69
C TYR A 177 -7.10 33.14 0.35
N GLY A 178 -5.90 32.70 -0.03
CA GLY A 178 -5.02 31.96 0.85
C GLY A 178 -3.84 31.38 0.09
N LYS A 179 -3.06 30.56 0.79
CA LYS A 179 -1.81 30.00 0.29
C LYS A 179 -1.61 28.56 0.76
N VAL A 180 -1.12 27.72 -0.13
CA VAL A 180 -0.65 26.37 0.19
C VAL A 180 0.87 26.36 0.12
N LYS A 181 1.52 25.97 1.21
CA LYS A 181 2.96 25.78 1.28
C LYS A 181 3.27 24.30 1.44
N ARG A 182 4.12 23.79 0.53
CA ARG A 182 4.63 22.41 0.56
C ARG A 182 6.09 22.43 0.97
N TYR A 183 6.48 21.52 1.87
CA TYR A 183 7.87 21.40 2.32
C TYR A 183 8.13 19.99 2.86
N LYS A 184 9.41 19.65 3.06
CA LYS A 184 9.77 18.44 3.79
C LYS A 184 9.89 18.75 5.28
N ASP A 185 9.48 17.82 6.13
CA ASP A 185 9.66 17.93 7.58
C ASP A 185 11.14 18.10 7.98
N ASN A 186 11.40 18.37 9.27
CA ASN A 186 12.76 18.58 9.78
C ASN A 186 13.70 17.38 9.54
N GLY A 187 13.16 16.19 9.28
CA GLY A 187 13.93 15.00 8.91
C GLY A 187 14.29 14.93 7.42
N GLY A 188 13.72 15.80 6.58
CA GLY A 188 13.93 15.81 5.13
C GLY A 188 13.30 14.61 4.40
N ILE A 189 12.42 13.86 5.08
CA ILE A 189 11.87 12.59 4.59
C ILE A 189 10.43 12.78 4.16
N ASN A 190 9.58 13.34 5.02
CA ASN A 190 8.13 13.36 4.82
C ASN A 190 7.66 14.68 4.25
N ILE A 191 6.66 14.65 3.38
CA ILE A 191 6.07 15.85 2.80
C ILE A 191 4.99 16.40 3.74
N VAL A 192 5.00 17.72 3.88
CA VAL A 192 4.09 18.48 4.73
C VAL A 192 3.45 19.60 3.90
N TYR A 193 2.15 19.78 4.11
CA TYR A 193 1.35 20.82 3.49
C TYR A 193 0.74 21.68 4.58
N ASP A 194 1.02 22.97 4.53
CA ASP A 194 0.39 23.98 5.37
C ASP A 194 -0.55 24.80 4.47
N ILE A 195 -1.81 24.96 4.89
CA ILE A 195 -2.78 25.83 4.21
C ILE A 195 -3.12 27.01 5.11
N SER A 196 -3.01 28.21 4.53
CA SER A 196 -3.29 29.47 5.21
C SER A 196 -4.38 30.23 4.46
N VAL A 197 -5.22 30.97 5.18
CA VAL A 197 -6.23 31.87 4.61
C VAL A 197 -5.77 33.30 4.75
N TYR A 198 -6.04 34.13 3.74
CA TYR A 198 -5.71 35.55 3.79
C TYR A 198 -6.73 36.29 4.66
N ASP A 199 -6.24 36.97 5.69
CA ASP A 199 -7.03 37.85 6.54
C ASP A 199 -6.87 39.29 6.08
N ASN A 200 -7.96 39.87 5.57
CA ASN A 200 -8.00 41.26 5.11
C ASN A 200 -7.78 42.27 6.25
N THR A 201 -8.11 41.92 7.49
CA THR A 201 -7.98 42.81 8.65
C THR A 201 -6.53 43.00 9.02
N THR A 202 -5.78 41.90 9.12
CA THR A 202 -4.36 41.92 9.49
C THR A 202 -3.43 41.99 8.28
N ARG A 203 -3.98 41.88 7.05
CA ARG A 203 -3.24 41.79 5.78
C ARG A 203 -2.17 40.70 5.82
N SER A 204 -2.53 39.56 6.38
CA SER A 204 -1.60 38.46 6.64
C SER A 204 -2.23 37.10 6.32
N TYR A 205 -1.38 36.09 6.08
CA TYR A 205 -1.83 34.72 5.92
C TYR A 205 -1.84 34.02 7.28
N ILE A 206 -3.01 33.55 7.69
CA ILE A 206 -3.20 32.81 8.94
C ILE A 206 -3.22 31.33 8.59
N LEU A 207 -2.32 30.54 9.18
CA LEU A 207 -2.34 29.09 9.06
C LEU A 207 -3.65 28.56 9.62
N VAL A 208 -4.42 27.80 8.83
CA VAL A 208 -5.72 27.25 9.25
C VAL A 208 -5.76 25.73 9.25
N GLY A 209 -4.80 25.07 8.61
CA GLY A 209 -4.73 23.62 8.60
C GLY A 209 -3.40 23.09 8.13
N LYS A 210 -3.18 21.81 8.45
CA LYS A 210 -1.94 21.10 8.18
C LYS A 210 -2.18 19.65 7.82
N TRP A 211 -1.57 19.19 6.75
CA TRP A 211 -1.49 17.78 6.38
C TRP A 211 -0.03 17.32 6.41
N ASN A 212 0.21 16.09 6.88
CA ASN A 212 1.54 15.53 6.99
C ASN A 212 1.52 14.04 6.65
N GLU A 213 2.36 13.64 5.71
CA GLU A 213 2.53 12.24 5.27
C GLU A 213 2.79 11.26 6.43
N LYS A 214 3.54 11.68 7.47
CA LYS A 214 3.88 10.85 8.63
C LYS A 214 2.75 10.69 9.66
N ARG A 215 1.79 11.62 9.72
CA ARG A 215 0.74 11.67 10.78
C ARG A 215 -0.55 11.01 10.31
N ASP A 216 -0.50 9.72 10.03
CA ASP A 216 -1.65 8.92 9.58
C ASP A 216 -2.39 9.51 8.37
N ARG A 217 -1.72 10.37 7.59
CA ARG A 217 -2.27 11.04 6.41
C ARG A 217 -3.48 11.93 6.73
N MET A 218 -3.56 12.42 7.97
CA MET A 218 -4.63 13.29 8.42
C MET A 218 -4.33 14.76 8.10
N PHE A 219 -5.26 15.40 7.42
CA PHE A 219 -5.37 16.85 7.31
C PHE A 219 -6.18 17.36 8.48
N VAL A 220 -5.57 18.19 9.32
CA VAL A 220 -6.19 18.72 10.54
C VAL A 220 -6.35 20.23 10.41
N LEU A 221 -7.57 20.70 10.62
CA LEU A 221 -7.91 22.11 10.69
C LEU A 221 -7.76 22.63 12.13
N ASN A 222 -7.50 23.92 12.29
CA ASN A 222 -7.34 24.55 13.60
C ASN A 222 -8.62 24.50 14.46
N ASN A 223 -9.79 24.27 13.85
CA ASN A 223 -11.06 24.07 14.55
C ASN A 223 -11.22 22.65 15.12
N GLY A 224 -10.25 21.75 14.90
CA GLY A 224 -10.26 20.37 15.36
C GLY A 224 -10.84 19.36 14.37
N GLU A 225 -11.43 19.81 13.25
CA GLU A 225 -11.88 18.90 12.20
C GLU A 225 -10.69 18.23 11.51
N ALA A 226 -10.87 16.96 11.17
CA ALA A 226 -9.81 16.16 10.58
C ALA A 226 -10.34 15.29 9.44
N TYR A 227 -9.55 15.21 8.36
CA TYR A 227 -9.88 14.49 7.14
C TYR A 227 -8.72 13.61 6.73
N MET A 228 -8.98 12.38 6.34
CA MET A 228 -7.93 11.51 5.80
C MET A 228 -7.72 11.82 4.32
N LEU A 229 -6.54 12.31 3.95
CA LEU A 229 -6.16 12.59 2.56
C LEU A 229 -4.99 11.70 2.15
N PRO A 230 -5.14 10.78 1.17
CA PRO A 230 -4.08 9.84 0.79
C PRO A 230 -2.79 10.51 0.29
N ASP A 231 -1.66 10.02 0.76
CA ASP A 231 -0.30 10.45 0.38
C ASP A 231 0.04 10.21 -1.09
N VAL A 232 -0.46 9.13 -1.70
CA VAL A 232 -0.24 8.81 -3.11
C VAL A 232 -0.78 9.88 -4.08
N TYR A 233 -1.67 10.76 -3.60
CA TYR A 233 -2.18 11.90 -4.36
C TYR A 233 -1.37 13.18 -4.19
N SER A 234 -0.39 13.18 -3.28
CA SER A 234 0.55 14.28 -3.13
C SER A 234 1.52 14.29 -4.32
N ALA A 235 1.78 15.47 -4.86
CA ALA A 235 2.69 15.67 -5.99
C ALA A 235 3.60 16.88 -5.73
N PRO A 236 4.45 16.84 -4.68
CA PRO A 236 5.19 18.01 -4.21
C PRO A 236 6.19 18.58 -5.22
N THR A 237 6.59 17.79 -6.21
CA THR A 237 7.51 18.17 -7.28
C THR A 237 6.81 18.74 -8.51
N LEU A 238 5.47 18.66 -8.58
CA LEU A 238 4.67 19.18 -9.69
C LEU A 238 3.99 20.50 -9.29
N SER A 239 3.36 21.19 -10.25
CA SER A 239 2.54 22.35 -9.97
C SER A 239 1.37 21.98 -9.05
N LEU A 240 0.88 22.95 -8.26
CA LEU A 240 -0.27 22.71 -7.35
C LEU A 240 -1.54 22.32 -8.11
N ASP A 241 -1.68 22.72 -9.38
CA ASP A 241 -2.80 22.29 -10.22
C ASP A 241 -2.79 20.78 -10.52
N MET A 242 -1.64 20.11 -10.42
CA MET A 242 -1.56 18.65 -10.55
C MET A 242 -1.69 17.93 -9.20
N ASP A 243 -1.69 18.68 -8.10
CA ASP A 243 -1.63 18.16 -6.74
C ASP A 243 -3.03 18.00 -6.14
N LYS A 244 -3.51 16.77 -6.09
CA LYS A 244 -4.87 16.45 -5.61
C LYS A 244 -5.03 16.69 -4.12
N VAL A 245 -3.98 16.49 -3.32
CA VAL A 245 -4.00 16.79 -1.87
C VAL A 245 -4.20 18.30 -1.67
N ALA A 246 -3.44 19.14 -2.38
CA ALA A 246 -3.59 20.59 -2.30
C ALA A 246 -5.01 21.05 -2.68
N LYS A 247 -5.57 20.53 -3.77
CA LYS A 247 -6.94 20.84 -4.21
C LYS A 247 -7.98 20.46 -3.16
N ALA A 248 -7.87 19.25 -2.59
CA ALA A 248 -8.76 18.78 -1.55
C ALA A 248 -8.70 19.66 -0.30
N MET A 249 -7.49 20.04 0.16
CA MET A 249 -7.32 20.95 1.30
C MET A 249 -8.00 22.30 1.08
N VAL A 250 -7.85 22.90 -0.11
CA VAL A 250 -8.50 24.18 -0.42
C VAL A 250 -10.02 24.05 -0.39
N TYR A 251 -10.58 22.99 -1.01
CA TYR A 251 -12.02 22.76 -0.95
C TYR A 251 -12.51 22.59 0.49
N LEU A 252 -11.83 21.80 1.31
CA LEU A 252 -12.22 21.56 2.70
C LEU A 252 -12.18 22.83 3.56
N VAL A 253 -11.19 23.71 3.35
CA VAL A 253 -11.09 25.00 4.04
C VAL A 253 -12.15 26.00 3.58
N LYS A 254 -12.63 25.90 2.33
CA LYS A 254 -13.55 26.85 1.70
C LYS A 254 -14.97 26.33 1.51
N LYS A 255 -15.27 25.12 2.01
CA LYS A 255 -16.59 24.50 1.99
C LYS A 255 -17.61 25.29 2.83
#